data_AF-A0A7S4S289-F1
#
_entry.id   AF-A0A7S4S289-F1
#
_cell.length_a   1.000
_cell.length_b   1.000
_cell.length_c   1.000
_cell.angle_alpha   90.00
_cell.angle_beta   90.00
_cell.angle_gamma   90.00
#
_symmetry.space_group_name_H-M   'P 1'
#
loop_
_entity.id
_entity.type
_entity.pdbx_description
1 polymer ?
#
loop_
_entity_poly.entity_id
_entity_poly.type
_entity_poly.pdbx_seq_one_letter_code
_entity_poly.pdbx_strand_id
1 'polypeptide(L)'
;MSSARMARERSRSPRRDAHHRAPGALPLADLLLERGILDERSAELLRRAPRRAAEDVLLALGPDVRNPSAFVTRKLAPRHPGGEQQQPPAGAGAPPSLLQAPGGGAAAALAPLLPPQAWAAAPFSCPPPAAGAGEVILVHCNGLARPLLWRSQAGAAAELLAWGVLDEGSADFLAKAPEREAREIVASLGPDVRNPSAFVTRKLKELRLELSAGHRAEAAPPVCAHVLVHRNGAPVQLPWASRDQAVECLVSWGVLDEGSADFLCKVPEHEARQIVSSLGPDVRNPSAFVTRKIRELLREGPPGLDAPPPGMVDTIPFHHNGALLTLQWFSKEQALGDLVRSGVLDEGSADFLMKAPEQEVKDIIASLGPEVRNPSAFVTRKVRELLGGGGPPPQELPRGAGGGGGGGGGGQTLVIHHSGAALALEWHSAEQAIGQLAAWGVLDEGSAEFLGKVPEEVARDIVSSLGPEVRNPSAFVTRKVKAALQSEASPRLAEQASMANFRGAHEAPADEEPYAVTIYHNGARLAVPWHSQLQALEELVAQKILDQRSADFLAKLPEQTARDIVASIGPDVRNPSAFVTKEARKLQS
;
A
#
# COMPACT_ATOMS: atom_id res chain seq x y z
N MET A 1 8.41 82.46 6.44
CA MET A 1 8.46 81.82 7.77
C MET A 1 8.52 80.32 7.57
N SER A 2 9.70 79.77 7.80
CA SER A 2 10.12 78.41 7.48
C SER A 2 9.53 77.39 8.45
N SER A 3 8.99 76.28 7.95
CA SER A 3 8.66 75.12 8.77
C SER A 3 9.19 73.87 8.09
N ALA A 4 10.39 73.47 8.49
CA ALA A 4 11.05 72.24 8.09
C ALA A 4 10.60 71.11 9.01
N ARG A 5 9.92 70.09 8.47
CA ARG A 5 9.67 68.82 9.17
C ARG A 5 10.78 67.83 8.82
N MET A 6 11.67 67.58 9.78
CA MET A 6 12.63 66.47 9.75
C MET A 6 11.88 65.14 9.86
N ALA A 7 11.99 64.29 8.84
CA ALA A 7 11.67 62.87 8.92
C ALA A 7 12.91 62.12 9.46
N ARG A 8 12.77 61.46 10.61
CA ARG A 8 13.79 60.56 11.17
C ARG A 8 13.67 59.20 10.49
N GLU A 9 14.60 58.91 9.58
CA GLU A 9 14.87 57.55 9.10
C GLU A 9 15.47 56.72 10.25
N ARG A 10 14.78 55.64 10.63
CA ARG A 10 15.33 54.62 11.52
C ARG A 10 15.87 53.49 10.65
N SER A 11 17.17 53.51 10.39
CA SER A 11 17.92 52.38 9.83
C SER A 11 17.74 51.14 10.72
N ARG A 12 17.15 50.08 10.16
CA ARG A 12 17.16 48.75 10.76
C ARG A 12 18.40 48.01 10.26
N SER A 13 19.33 47.76 11.18
CA SER A 13 20.50 46.91 10.95
C SER A 13 20.09 45.46 10.65
N PRO A 14 20.87 44.72 9.83
CA PRO A 14 20.58 43.32 9.52
C PRO A 14 20.88 42.45 10.75
N ARG A 15 19.83 41.83 11.31
CA ARG A 15 19.97 40.77 12.30
C ARG A 15 20.53 39.54 11.60
N ARG A 16 21.82 39.32 11.79
CA ARG A 16 22.52 38.09 11.46
C ARG A 16 22.15 37.08 12.55
N ASP A 17 21.21 36.18 12.27
CA ASP A 17 20.89 35.05 13.14
C ASP A 17 22.06 34.06 13.14
N ALA A 18 23.05 34.35 13.96
CA ALA A 18 24.08 33.39 14.34
C ALA A 18 23.42 32.38 15.28
N HIS A 19 22.90 31.29 14.73
CA HIS A 19 22.55 30.11 15.51
C HIS A 19 23.76 29.70 16.35
N HIS A 20 23.67 29.89 17.66
CA HIS A 20 24.61 29.36 18.63
C HIS A 20 24.64 27.82 18.49
N ARG A 21 25.60 27.30 17.72
CA ARG A 21 25.91 25.87 17.67
C ARG A 21 26.25 25.41 19.08
N ALA A 22 25.42 24.53 19.63
CA ALA A 22 25.72 23.88 20.89
C ALA A 22 27.08 23.15 20.78
N PRO A 23 28.02 23.35 21.72
CA PRO A 23 29.29 22.64 21.74
C PRO A 23 29.01 21.15 21.98
N GLY A 24 28.99 20.36 20.91
CA GLY A 24 28.62 18.93 20.93
C GLY A 24 27.82 18.44 19.72
N ALA A 25 27.39 19.33 18.81
CA ALA A 25 26.71 18.91 17.59
C ALA A 25 27.61 18.00 16.73
N LEU A 26 27.14 16.81 16.38
CA LEU A 26 27.82 15.85 15.50
C LEU A 26 27.91 16.45 14.09
N PRO A 27 29.09 16.91 13.61
CA PRO A 27 29.22 17.52 12.29
C PRO A 27 28.81 16.57 11.16
N LEU A 28 28.84 15.27 11.44
CA LEU A 28 28.50 14.21 10.51
C LEU A 28 27.01 14.17 10.15
N ALA A 29 26.10 14.52 11.08
CA ALA A 29 24.67 14.53 10.76
C ALA A 29 24.33 15.63 9.74
N ASP A 30 24.95 16.79 9.85
CA ASP A 30 24.80 17.91 8.90
C ASP A 30 25.38 17.53 7.52
N LEU A 31 26.55 16.89 7.50
CA LEU A 31 27.17 16.42 6.26
C LEU A 31 26.28 15.39 5.54
N LEU A 32 25.68 14.45 6.27
CA LEU A 32 24.80 13.43 5.69
C LEU A 32 23.48 14.02 5.15
N LEU A 33 22.96 15.06 5.81
CA LEU A 33 21.81 15.83 5.32
C LEU A 33 22.16 16.63 4.06
N GLU A 34 23.29 17.34 4.05
CA GLU A 34 23.78 18.12 2.91
C GLU A 34 24.02 17.24 1.67
N ARG A 35 24.46 15.99 1.89
CA ARG A 35 24.63 14.99 0.82
C ARG A 35 23.34 14.31 0.37
N GLY A 36 22.19 14.65 0.95
CA GLY A 36 20.90 14.02 0.65
C GLY A 36 20.84 12.55 1.02
N ILE A 37 21.73 12.07 1.89
CA ILE A 37 21.73 10.69 2.39
C ILE A 37 20.65 10.56 3.46
N LEU A 38 20.58 11.53 4.38
CA LEU A 38 19.52 11.59 5.39
C LEU A 38 18.51 12.68 5.06
N ASP A 39 17.26 12.46 5.46
CA ASP A 39 16.24 13.51 5.47
C ASP A 39 16.38 14.39 6.72
N GLU A 40 15.72 15.54 6.71
CA GLU A 40 15.84 16.53 7.78
C GLU A 40 15.38 15.99 9.13
N ARG A 41 14.34 15.14 9.14
CA ARG A 41 13.80 14.50 10.34
C ARG A 41 14.77 13.51 10.97
N SER A 42 15.36 12.63 10.17
CA SER A 42 16.34 11.64 10.64
C SER A 42 17.64 12.29 11.08
N ALA A 43 18.10 13.34 10.38
CA ALA A 43 19.21 14.17 10.83
C ALA A 43 18.93 14.85 12.17
N GLU A 44 17.71 15.37 12.36
CA GLU A 44 17.30 15.96 13.64
C GLU A 44 17.25 14.92 14.77
N LEU A 45 16.75 13.71 14.52
CA LEU A 45 16.77 12.60 15.48
C LEU A 45 18.21 12.23 15.90
N LEU A 46 19.16 12.20 14.95
CA LEU A 46 20.58 11.99 15.26
C LEU A 46 21.18 13.10 16.10
N ARG A 47 20.82 14.37 15.82
CA ARG A 47 21.29 15.52 16.61
C ARG A 47 20.75 15.50 18.05
N ARG A 48 19.53 15.00 18.24
CA ARG A 48 18.85 14.92 19.55
C ARG A 48 19.26 13.69 20.37
N ALA A 49 19.71 12.61 19.71
CA ALA A 49 20.07 11.38 20.39
C ALA A 49 21.35 11.53 21.25
N PRO A 50 21.47 10.77 22.36
CA PRO A 50 22.73 10.69 23.10
C PRO A 50 23.88 10.28 22.18
N ARG A 51 25.04 10.94 22.31
CA ARG A 51 26.19 10.79 21.39
C ARG A 51 26.56 9.33 21.11
N ARG A 52 26.61 8.48 22.13
CA ARG A 52 26.91 7.03 21.97
C ARG A 52 25.87 6.31 21.11
N ALA A 53 24.59 6.57 21.32
CA ALA A 53 23.52 5.95 20.54
C ALA A 53 23.54 6.44 19.08
N ALA A 54 23.84 7.71 18.85
CA ALA A 54 24.01 8.24 17.50
C ALA A 54 25.23 7.60 16.80
N GLU A 55 26.36 7.46 17.49
CA GLU A 55 27.57 6.79 16.98
C GLU A 55 27.28 5.31 16.64
N ASP A 56 26.60 4.56 17.50
CA ASP A 56 26.23 3.17 17.24
C ASP A 56 25.31 3.02 16.01
N VAL A 57 24.35 3.93 15.85
CA VAL A 57 23.43 3.93 14.69
C VAL A 57 24.18 4.29 13.39
N LEU A 58 25.13 5.22 13.46
CA LEU A 58 25.97 5.60 12.32
C LEU A 58 26.98 4.49 11.95
N LEU A 59 27.52 3.75 12.92
CA LEU A 59 28.36 2.57 12.65
C LEU A 59 27.56 1.41 12.05
N ALA A 60 26.28 1.30 12.40
CA ALA A 60 25.37 0.30 11.84
C ALA A 60 24.82 0.67 10.44
N LEU A 61 25.06 1.89 9.96
CA LEU A 61 24.76 2.33 8.60
C LEU A 61 25.80 1.75 7.62
N GLY A 62 25.67 0.45 7.34
CA GLY A 62 26.48 -0.24 6.34
C GLY A 62 26.10 0.15 4.89
N PRO A 63 26.95 -0.17 3.90
CA PRO A 63 26.71 0.13 2.49
C PRO A 63 25.43 -0.52 1.93
N ASP A 64 24.91 -1.57 2.59
CA ASP A 64 23.71 -2.30 2.17
C ASP A 64 22.39 -1.64 2.60
N VAL A 65 22.44 -0.56 3.39
CA VAL A 65 21.23 0.13 3.87
C VAL A 65 20.62 0.97 2.75
N ARG A 66 19.62 0.41 2.06
CA ARG A 66 18.92 1.05 0.92
C ARG A 66 18.23 2.37 1.27
N ASN A 67 17.76 2.52 2.51
CA ASN A 67 17.10 3.74 2.99
C ASN A 67 17.65 4.13 4.38
N PRO A 68 18.73 4.93 4.39
CA PRO A 68 19.41 5.33 5.63
C PRO A 68 18.52 6.19 6.55
N SER A 69 17.68 7.08 6.02
CA SER A 69 16.75 7.90 6.82
C SER A 69 15.75 7.05 7.62
N ALA A 70 15.17 6.03 6.99
CA ALA A 70 14.24 5.11 7.64
C ALA A 70 14.93 4.26 8.71
N PHE A 71 16.18 3.84 8.45
CA PHE A 71 16.97 3.08 9.41
C PHE A 71 17.27 3.88 10.68
N VAL A 72 17.76 5.12 10.51
CA VAL A 72 18.03 6.05 11.61
C VAL A 72 16.77 6.31 12.43
N THR A 73 15.66 6.63 11.75
CA THR A 73 14.37 6.90 12.40
C THR A 73 13.89 5.71 13.21
N ARG A 74 14.00 4.48 12.66
CA ARG A 74 13.59 3.26 13.35
C ARG A 74 14.44 2.93 14.57
N LYS A 75 15.76 3.19 14.50
CA LYS A 75 16.69 2.89 15.60
C LYS A 75 16.65 3.92 16.72
N LEU A 76 16.38 5.18 16.41
CA LEU A 76 16.34 6.28 17.38
C LEU A 76 14.93 6.70 17.79
N ALA A 77 13.88 6.10 17.22
CA ALA A 77 12.51 6.33 17.67
C ALA A 77 12.38 6.01 19.17
N PRO A 78 11.79 6.91 19.98
CA PRO A 78 11.59 6.66 21.40
C PRO A 78 10.75 5.39 21.56
N ARG A 79 11.35 4.36 22.17
CA ARG A 79 10.63 3.13 22.53
C ARG A 79 9.54 3.53 23.51
N HIS A 80 8.28 3.46 23.08
CA HIS A 80 7.15 3.72 23.95
C HIS A 80 7.20 2.76 25.14
N PRO A 81 7.25 3.25 26.40
CA PRO A 81 7.32 2.39 27.58
C PRO A 81 5.96 1.72 27.94
N GLY A 82 5.11 1.43 26.96
CA GLY A 82 3.71 1.02 27.18
C GLY A 82 3.25 -0.28 26.53
N GLY A 83 4.17 -1.13 26.05
CA GLY A 83 3.83 -2.47 25.58
C GLY A 83 4.17 -3.53 26.62
N GLU A 84 3.29 -3.73 27.61
CA GLU A 84 3.34 -4.88 28.52
C GLU A 84 3.25 -6.18 27.73
N GLN A 85 4.39 -6.86 27.60
CA GLN A 85 4.47 -8.24 27.16
C GLN A 85 4.19 -9.11 28.40
N GLN A 86 3.00 -9.73 28.42
CA GLN A 86 2.51 -10.59 29.49
C GLN A 86 3.53 -11.67 29.88
N GLN A 87 3.94 -11.62 31.15
CA GLN A 87 4.71 -12.63 31.84
C GLN A 87 3.73 -13.68 32.41
N PRO A 88 3.89 -14.99 32.17
CA PRO A 88 3.07 -16.00 32.84
C PRO A 88 3.55 -16.23 34.29
N PRO A 89 2.68 -16.70 35.19
CA PRO A 89 2.87 -16.62 36.63
C PRO A 89 3.91 -17.60 37.17
N ALA A 90 4.68 -17.14 38.15
CA ALA A 90 5.60 -17.95 38.94
C ALA A 90 4.82 -18.89 39.89
N GLY A 91 5.01 -20.20 39.72
CA GLY A 91 4.49 -21.24 40.60
C GLY A 91 5.55 -22.32 40.88
N ALA A 92 6.06 -22.29 42.12
CA ALA A 92 6.57 -23.39 42.95
C ALA A 92 7.55 -24.44 42.38
N GLY A 93 8.75 -24.52 42.97
CA GLY A 93 9.60 -25.71 42.92
C GLY A 93 11.07 -25.47 43.32
N ALA A 94 11.34 -25.32 44.62
CA ALA A 94 12.70 -25.31 45.16
C ALA A 94 13.30 -26.73 45.19
N PRO A 95 14.60 -26.91 44.88
CA PRO A 95 15.35 -28.11 45.28
C PRO A 95 16.23 -27.83 46.51
N PRO A 96 16.49 -28.86 47.34
CA PRO A 96 17.13 -28.68 48.65
C PRO A 96 18.65 -28.56 48.56
N SER A 97 19.19 -27.73 49.45
CA SER A 97 20.61 -27.65 49.79
C SER A 97 20.98 -28.77 50.76
N LEU A 98 22.06 -29.51 50.48
CA LEU A 98 22.91 -30.35 51.36
C LEU A 98 24.09 -30.78 50.44
N LEU A 99 25.39 -30.53 50.67
CA LEU A 99 26.22 -30.69 51.85
C LEU A 99 27.53 -29.88 51.70
N GLN A 100 27.95 -29.29 52.83
CA GLN A 100 29.32 -28.85 53.17
C GLN A 100 30.30 -30.05 53.14
N ALA A 101 31.48 -29.99 52.52
CA ALA A 101 32.80 -29.44 52.97
C ALA A 101 33.87 -30.57 52.84
N PRO A 102 35.19 -30.39 53.11
CA PRO A 102 36.11 -29.23 53.01
C PRO A 102 37.50 -29.56 52.35
N GLY A 103 38.37 -28.55 52.24
CA GLY A 103 39.84 -28.67 52.13
C GLY A 103 40.38 -28.41 50.71
N GLY A 104 41.16 -27.36 50.42
CA GLY A 104 42.54 -27.04 50.88
C GLY A 104 43.38 -26.91 49.59
N GLY A 105 43.87 -25.75 49.16
CA GLY A 105 45.15 -25.15 49.56
C GLY A 105 46.07 -24.99 48.33
N ALA A 106 46.79 -23.85 48.26
CA ALA A 106 47.98 -23.52 47.42
C ALA A 106 47.81 -23.47 45.88
N ALA A 107 48.01 -22.33 45.19
CA ALA A 107 49.22 -21.52 44.93
C ALA A 107 50.12 -22.03 43.76
N ALA A 108 50.03 -21.28 42.65
CA ALA A 108 51.07 -20.85 41.69
C ALA A 108 52.20 -21.79 41.20
N ALA A 109 52.28 -21.99 39.87
CA ALA A 109 53.49 -21.97 39.01
C ALA A 109 53.06 -22.19 37.53
N LEU A 110 53.19 -21.21 36.63
CA LEU A 110 54.31 -20.94 35.69
C LEU A 110 54.65 -22.05 34.66
N ALA A 111 54.30 -21.75 33.39
CA ALA A 111 55.03 -22.00 32.12
C ALA A 111 55.03 -23.42 31.48
N PRO A 112 55.37 -23.59 30.17
CA PRO A 112 55.30 -22.68 29.00
C PRO A 112 54.75 -23.30 27.69
N LEU A 113 54.42 -22.39 26.75
CA LEU A 113 54.53 -22.40 25.27
C LEU A 113 54.82 -23.72 24.50
N LEU A 114 53.93 -24.04 23.55
CA LEU A 114 54.18 -24.94 22.40
C LEU A 114 53.85 -24.22 21.07
N PRO A 115 54.54 -24.55 19.95
CA PRO A 115 54.58 -23.76 18.72
C PRO A 115 53.43 -24.09 17.72
N PRO A 116 53.22 -23.27 16.67
CA PRO A 116 52.14 -23.47 15.71
C PRO A 116 52.56 -24.53 14.67
N GLN A 117 51.83 -25.65 14.58
CA GLN A 117 52.01 -26.61 13.48
C GLN A 117 50.96 -26.43 12.40
N ALA A 118 51.46 -26.49 11.17
CA ALA A 118 50.79 -26.37 9.90
C ALA A 118 49.69 -27.42 9.70
N TRP A 119 48.58 -26.98 9.12
CA TRP A 119 47.49 -27.81 8.64
C TRP A 119 47.79 -28.19 7.19
N ALA A 120 48.29 -29.41 6.97
CA ALA A 120 48.39 -30.03 5.66
C ALA A 120 47.51 -31.27 5.62
N ALA A 121 46.77 -31.40 4.52
CA ALA A 121 45.71 -32.36 4.28
C ALA A 121 46.15 -33.83 4.38
N ALA A 122 45.38 -34.63 5.11
CA ALA A 122 45.30 -36.09 4.96
C ALA A 122 43.84 -36.55 5.18
N PRO A 123 43.36 -37.59 4.46
CA PRO A 123 41.97 -38.01 4.49
C PRO A 123 41.69 -38.87 5.74
N PHE A 124 40.75 -38.42 6.57
CA PHE A 124 40.28 -39.18 7.72
C PHE A 124 39.21 -40.20 7.30
N SER A 125 39.53 -41.49 7.40
CA SER A 125 38.52 -42.54 7.54
C SER A 125 37.98 -42.50 8.96
N CYS A 126 36.73 -42.06 9.12
CA CYS A 126 36.03 -42.09 10.40
C CYS A 126 35.49 -43.50 10.71
N PRO A 127 35.64 -44.01 11.95
CA PRO A 127 34.89 -45.16 12.43
C PRO A 127 33.39 -44.82 12.53
N PRO A 128 32.47 -45.82 12.49
CA PRO A 128 31.04 -45.57 12.59
C PRO A 128 30.69 -44.93 13.94
N PRO A 129 29.82 -43.93 13.98
CA PRO A 129 29.48 -43.24 15.21
C PRO A 129 28.73 -44.17 16.18
N ALA A 130 29.13 -44.13 17.45
CA ALA A 130 28.42 -44.76 18.54
C ALA A 130 26.96 -44.25 18.60
N ALA A 131 26.02 -45.15 18.88
CA ALA A 131 24.59 -44.84 19.01
C ALA A 131 24.39 -43.71 20.03
N GLY A 132 24.08 -42.51 19.53
CA GLY A 132 24.00 -41.27 20.32
C GLY A 132 24.73 -40.07 19.70
N ALA A 133 25.46 -40.25 18.60
CA ALA A 133 26.03 -39.11 17.86
C ALA A 133 24.91 -38.30 17.20
N GLY A 134 24.72 -37.06 17.65
CA GLY A 134 23.77 -36.12 17.04
C GLY A 134 24.05 -35.90 15.55
N GLU A 135 23.01 -35.63 14.79
CA GLU A 135 23.09 -35.35 13.36
C GLU A 135 23.73 -33.97 13.14
N VAL A 136 24.68 -33.86 12.21
CA VAL A 136 25.32 -32.57 11.90
C VAL A 136 24.65 -31.97 10.66
N ILE A 137 24.01 -30.81 10.82
CA ILE A 137 23.34 -30.07 9.75
C ILE A 137 24.20 -28.86 9.38
N LEU A 138 24.47 -28.65 8.09
CA LEU A 138 25.28 -27.52 7.63
C LEU A 138 24.39 -26.29 7.41
N VAL A 139 24.52 -25.26 8.25
CA VAL A 139 23.70 -24.04 8.19
C VAL A 139 24.56 -22.85 7.74
N HIS A 140 24.05 -22.05 6.81
CA HIS A 140 24.76 -20.86 6.33
C HIS A 140 24.38 -19.61 7.13
N CYS A 141 25.36 -18.98 7.77
CA CYS A 141 25.21 -17.74 8.52
C CYS A 141 26.12 -16.67 7.92
N ASN A 142 25.54 -15.58 7.39
CA ASN A 142 26.30 -14.48 6.76
C ASN A 142 27.28 -14.96 5.67
N GLY A 143 26.85 -15.94 4.87
CA GLY A 143 27.65 -16.55 3.80
C GLY A 143 28.69 -17.57 4.25
N LEU A 144 28.83 -17.85 5.56
CA LEU A 144 29.72 -18.89 6.07
C LEU A 144 28.93 -20.13 6.48
N ALA A 145 29.34 -21.29 5.97
CA ALA A 145 28.81 -22.58 6.40
C ALA A 145 29.30 -22.92 7.81
N ARG A 146 28.37 -23.21 8.72
CA ARG A 146 28.65 -23.63 10.10
C ARG A 146 27.95 -24.97 10.37
N PRO A 147 28.67 -25.98 10.91
CA PRO A 147 28.06 -27.25 11.31
C PRO A 147 27.26 -27.06 12.60
N LEU A 148 25.95 -27.31 12.54
CA LEU A 148 25.05 -27.34 13.68
C LEU A 148 24.85 -28.78 14.14
N LEU A 149 25.19 -29.10 15.39
CA LEU A 149 25.01 -30.44 15.94
C LEU A 149 23.59 -30.57 16.52
N TRP A 150 22.70 -31.21 15.78
CA TRP A 150 21.31 -31.43 16.19
C TRP A 150 21.21 -32.48 17.31
N ARG A 151 21.23 -32.03 18.56
CA ARG A 151 20.99 -32.87 19.75
C ARG A 151 19.53 -32.88 20.18
N SER A 152 18.89 -31.73 20.09
CA SER A 152 17.46 -31.53 20.36
C SER A 152 17.00 -30.27 19.64
N GLN A 153 15.71 -30.19 19.34
CA GLN A 153 15.09 -29.04 18.68
C GLN A 153 15.30 -27.72 19.47
N ALA A 154 15.09 -27.75 20.79
CA ALA A 154 15.31 -26.59 21.65
C ALA A 154 16.80 -26.17 21.68
N GLY A 155 17.72 -27.13 21.70
CA GLY A 155 19.16 -26.84 21.63
C GLY A 155 19.56 -26.21 20.30
N ALA A 156 19.06 -26.75 19.19
CA ALA A 156 19.28 -26.21 17.85
C ALA A 156 18.72 -24.78 17.70
N ALA A 157 17.49 -24.54 18.18
CA ALA A 157 16.88 -23.21 18.15
C ALA A 157 17.68 -22.19 18.98
N ALA A 158 18.15 -22.57 20.18
CA ALA A 158 18.98 -21.72 21.03
C ALA A 158 20.35 -21.41 20.41
N GLU A 159 20.98 -22.40 19.77
CA GLU A 159 22.27 -22.23 19.10
C GLU A 159 22.15 -21.33 17.86
N LEU A 160 21.10 -21.50 17.05
CA LEU A 160 20.81 -20.63 15.90
C LEU A 160 20.49 -19.19 16.31
N LEU A 161 19.79 -19.01 17.44
CA LEU A 161 19.55 -17.69 18.04
C LEU A 161 20.87 -17.05 18.52
N ALA A 162 21.73 -17.82 19.19
CA ALA A 162 23.04 -17.35 19.64
C ALA A 162 23.98 -16.98 18.49
N TRP A 163 23.88 -17.64 17.34
CA TRP A 163 24.61 -17.27 16.12
C TRP A 163 24.04 -16.03 15.41
N GLY A 164 22.87 -15.53 15.82
CA GLY A 164 22.17 -14.45 15.15
C GLY A 164 21.59 -14.84 13.79
N VAL A 165 21.40 -16.15 13.55
CA VAL A 165 20.74 -16.67 12.34
C VAL A 165 19.22 -16.50 12.45
N LEU A 166 18.67 -16.76 13.64
CA LEU A 166 17.25 -16.57 13.93
C LEU A 166 17.05 -15.42 14.91
N ASP A 167 15.90 -14.75 14.81
CA ASP A 167 15.40 -13.87 15.88
C ASP A 167 14.62 -14.67 16.92
N GLU A 168 14.34 -14.04 18.07
CA GLU A 168 13.65 -14.69 19.19
C GLU A 168 12.28 -15.27 18.79
N GLY A 169 11.54 -14.54 17.95
CA GLY A 169 10.25 -14.99 17.45
C GLY A 169 10.36 -16.25 16.59
N SER A 170 11.28 -16.26 15.62
CA SER A 170 11.49 -17.40 14.72
C SER A 170 12.05 -18.61 15.46
N ALA A 171 12.91 -18.39 16.47
CA ALA A 171 13.41 -19.46 17.34
C ALA A 171 12.29 -20.10 18.18
N ASP A 172 11.37 -19.29 18.73
CA ASP A 172 10.19 -19.78 19.45
C ASP A 172 9.22 -20.54 18.52
N PHE A 173 9.00 -20.05 17.29
CA PHE A 173 8.25 -20.78 16.28
C PHE A 173 8.90 -22.13 15.95
N LEU A 174 10.21 -22.14 15.75
CA LEU A 174 10.95 -23.36 15.47
C LEU A 174 10.87 -24.34 16.65
N ALA A 175 10.89 -23.87 17.90
CA ALA A 175 10.76 -24.70 19.11
C ALA A 175 9.36 -25.31 19.31
N LYS A 176 8.33 -24.74 18.69
CA LYS A 176 6.93 -25.23 18.75
C LYS A 176 6.55 -26.18 17.62
N ALA A 177 7.36 -26.28 16.58
CA ALA A 177 7.11 -27.14 15.44
C ALA A 177 7.32 -28.62 15.79
N PRO A 178 6.76 -29.58 15.04
CA PRO A 178 7.19 -30.98 15.13
C PRO A 178 8.68 -31.11 14.82
N GLU A 179 9.42 -31.90 15.61
CA GLU A 179 10.89 -31.96 15.52
C GLU A 179 11.39 -32.31 14.11
N ARG A 180 10.70 -33.22 13.42
CA ARG A 180 11.04 -33.63 12.05
C ARG A 180 10.99 -32.45 11.09
N GLU A 181 9.92 -31.68 11.15
CA GLU A 181 9.72 -30.51 10.29
C GLU A 181 10.71 -29.40 10.63
N ALA A 182 10.93 -29.14 11.92
CA ALA A 182 11.96 -28.18 12.36
C ALA A 182 13.33 -28.53 11.79
N ARG A 183 13.67 -29.83 11.79
CA ARG A 183 14.93 -30.34 11.24
C ARG A 183 15.03 -30.15 9.73
N GLU A 184 13.98 -30.50 8.97
CA GLU A 184 13.92 -30.32 7.51
C GLU A 184 14.04 -28.83 7.13
N ILE A 185 13.37 -27.94 7.87
CA ILE A 185 13.45 -26.49 7.66
C ILE A 185 14.87 -25.98 7.91
N VAL A 186 15.51 -26.39 9.00
CA VAL A 186 16.90 -25.97 9.29
C VAL A 186 17.89 -26.55 8.28
N ALA A 187 17.69 -27.78 7.81
CA ALA A 187 18.49 -28.37 6.72
C ALA A 187 18.34 -27.62 5.40
N SER A 188 17.19 -26.95 5.17
CA SER A 188 16.95 -26.11 4.00
C SER A 188 17.53 -24.68 4.08
N LEU A 189 18.21 -24.32 5.18
CA LEU A 189 18.93 -23.04 5.32
C LEU A 189 20.24 -23.05 4.52
N GLY A 190 20.10 -23.00 3.19
CA GLY A 190 21.18 -22.92 2.23
C GLY A 190 21.81 -21.52 2.11
N PRO A 191 22.90 -21.39 1.33
CA PRO A 191 23.61 -20.13 1.12
C PRO A 191 22.76 -19.03 0.46
N ASP A 192 21.70 -19.41 -0.26
CA ASP A 192 20.81 -18.48 -0.96
C ASP A 192 19.80 -17.77 -0.04
N VAL A 193 19.67 -18.23 1.21
CA VAL A 193 18.70 -17.68 2.16
C VAL A 193 19.23 -16.38 2.79
N ARG A 194 18.84 -15.24 2.20
CA ARG A 194 19.26 -13.90 2.67
C ARG A 194 18.72 -13.51 4.05
N ASN A 195 17.55 -14.03 4.44
CA ASN A 195 16.92 -13.75 5.73
C ASN A 195 16.41 -15.07 6.35
N PRO A 196 17.23 -15.75 7.16
CA PRO A 196 16.88 -17.03 7.74
C PRO A 196 15.64 -16.98 8.65
N SER A 197 15.49 -15.96 9.50
CA SER A 197 14.30 -15.77 10.36
C SER A 197 12.99 -15.74 9.56
N ALA A 198 12.96 -14.94 8.49
CA ALA A 198 11.77 -14.82 7.63
C ALA A 198 11.49 -16.13 6.88
N PHE A 199 12.53 -16.84 6.44
CA PHE A 199 12.41 -18.12 5.77
C PHE A 199 11.80 -19.19 6.69
N VAL A 200 12.33 -19.34 7.91
CA VAL A 200 11.82 -20.29 8.92
C VAL A 200 10.36 -19.98 9.27
N THR A 201 10.03 -18.71 9.51
CA THR A 201 8.65 -18.29 9.82
C THR A 201 7.70 -18.58 8.67
N ARG A 202 8.12 -18.34 7.41
CA ARG A 202 7.29 -18.64 6.24
C ARG A 202 7.05 -20.13 6.08
N LYS A 203 8.11 -20.95 6.18
CA LYS A 203 8.01 -22.41 6.04
C LYS A 203 7.14 -23.05 7.12
N LEU A 204 7.25 -22.57 8.36
CA LEU A 204 6.38 -23.04 9.45
C LEU A 204 4.91 -22.61 9.27
N LYS A 205 4.65 -21.45 8.66
CA LYS A 205 3.29 -21.05 8.30
C LYS A 205 2.72 -21.89 7.15
N GLU A 206 3.52 -22.19 6.13
CA GLU A 206 3.15 -23.10 5.04
C GLU A 206 2.80 -24.49 5.60
N LEU A 207 3.66 -25.06 6.45
CA LEU A 207 3.39 -26.35 7.09
C LEU A 207 2.15 -26.31 8.00
N ARG A 208 1.92 -25.22 8.75
CA ARG A 208 0.67 -25.07 9.52
C ARG A 208 -0.56 -25.00 8.65
N LEU A 209 -0.48 -24.37 7.48
CA LEU A 209 -1.57 -24.34 6.51
C LEU A 209 -1.83 -25.73 5.94
N GLU A 210 -0.78 -26.48 5.60
CA GLU A 210 -0.87 -27.86 5.13
C GLU A 210 -1.39 -28.82 6.21
N LEU A 211 -0.92 -28.71 7.45
CA LEU A 211 -1.38 -29.48 8.59
C LEU A 211 -2.83 -29.13 8.96
N SER A 212 -3.20 -27.84 8.89
CA SER A 212 -4.59 -27.42 9.09
C SER A 212 -5.50 -27.88 7.96
N ALA A 213 -4.98 -28.08 6.76
CA ALA A 213 -5.69 -28.71 5.65
C ALA A 213 -5.75 -30.25 5.78
N GLY A 214 -4.73 -30.87 6.39
CA GLY A 214 -4.58 -32.32 6.50
C GLY A 214 -5.16 -32.98 7.75
N HIS A 215 -5.21 -32.28 8.90
CA HIS A 215 -5.68 -32.86 10.18
C HIS A 215 -7.21 -33.03 10.30
N ARG A 216 -7.95 -32.91 9.19
CA ARG A 216 -9.34 -33.39 9.10
C ARG A 216 -9.50 -34.68 8.28
N ALA A 217 -8.39 -35.30 7.85
CA ALA A 217 -8.37 -36.40 6.88
C ALA A 217 -7.81 -37.75 7.43
N GLU A 218 -7.79 -37.96 8.74
CA GLU A 218 -7.50 -39.30 9.32
C GLU A 218 -8.72 -39.86 10.08
N ALA A 219 -9.88 -39.79 9.43
CA ALA A 219 -11.11 -40.46 9.85
C ALA A 219 -11.79 -41.05 8.61
N ALA A 220 -11.45 -42.30 8.28
CA ALA A 220 -11.97 -43.09 7.14
C ALA A 220 -11.73 -42.46 5.75
N PRO A 221 -11.56 -43.27 4.68
CA PRO A 221 -11.48 -42.73 3.33
C PRO A 221 -12.75 -41.92 3.05
N PRO A 222 -12.66 -40.60 2.77
CA PRO A 222 -13.84 -39.80 2.49
C PRO A 222 -14.48 -40.38 1.23
N VAL A 223 -15.72 -40.85 1.37
CA VAL A 223 -16.54 -41.28 0.24
C VAL A 223 -16.58 -40.08 -0.71
N CYS A 224 -15.91 -40.19 -1.85
CA CYS A 224 -15.79 -39.11 -2.82
C CYS A 224 -17.20 -38.77 -3.30
N ALA A 225 -17.76 -37.66 -2.78
CA ALA A 225 -19.10 -37.24 -3.15
C ALA A 225 -19.05 -36.71 -4.58
N HIS A 226 -20.02 -37.10 -5.41
CA HIS A 226 -20.15 -36.59 -6.77
C HIS A 226 -21.30 -35.59 -6.79
N VAL A 227 -21.09 -34.42 -7.39
CA VAL A 227 -22.12 -33.41 -7.60
C VAL A 227 -22.49 -33.39 -9.09
N LEU A 228 -23.79 -33.45 -9.40
CA LEU A 228 -24.26 -33.39 -10.79
C LEU A 228 -24.32 -31.92 -11.23
N VAL A 229 -23.56 -31.55 -12.26
CA VAL A 229 -23.53 -30.18 -12.82
C VAL A 229 -23.86 -30.25 -14.31
N HIS A 230 -24.61 -29.29 -14.84
CA HIS A 230 -24.95 -29.25 -16.26
C HIS A 230 -24.00 -28.32 -17.03
N ARG A 231 -23.34 -28.86 -18.05
CA ARG A 231 -22.46 -28.11 -18.97
C ARG A 231 -23.00 -28.23 -20.38
N ASN A 232 -23.35 -27.11 -21.01
CA ASN A 232 -23.93 -27.07 -22.36
C ASN A 232 -25.17 -27.99 -22.49
N GLY A 233 -26.00 -28.05 -21.44
CA GLY A 233 -27.20 -28.90 -21.39
C GLY A 233 -26.96 -30.38 -21.08
N ALA A 234 -25.70 -30.85 -21.02
CA ALA A 234 -25.37 -32.23 -20.66
C ALA A 234 -25.01 -32.35 -19.17
N PRO A 235 -25.54 -33.36 -18.45
CA PRO A 235 -25.15 -33.62 -17.07
C PRO A 235 -23.74 -34.21 -16.99
N VAL A 236 -22.89 -33.61 -16.17
CA VAL A 236 -21.50 -34.02 -15.90
C VAL A 236 -21.36 -34.27 -14.40
N GLN A 237 -20.73 -35.38 -14.02
CA GLN A 237 -20.44 -35.65 -12.62
C GLN A 237 -19.14 -34.96 -12.21
N LEU A 238 -19.25 -34.03 -11.26
CA LEU A 238 -18.14 -33.32 -10.63
C LEU A 238 -17.66 -34.10 -9.40
N PRO A 239 -16.45 -34.68 -9.41
CA PRO A 239 -15.87 -35.27 -8.20
C PRO A 239 -15.57 -34.15 -7.19
N TRP A 240 -16.06 -34.32 -5.96
CA TRP A 240 -15.91 -33.32 -4.90
C TRP A 240 -15.09 -33.89 -3.74
N ALA A 241 -13.75 -33.92 -3.89
CA ALA A 241 -12.87 -34.26 -2.78
C ALA A 241 -12.58 -33.05 -1.88
N SER A 242 -12.53 -31.84 -2.45
CA SER A 242 -12.46 -30.58 -1.73
C SER A 242 -13.13 -29.47 -2.52
N ARG A 243 -13.52 -28.38 -1.84
CA ARG A 243 -14.04 -27.16 -2.48
C ARG A 243 -13.09 -26.63 -3.55
N ASP A 244 -11.81 -26.50 -3.25
CA ASP A 244 -10.85 -25.84 -4.14
C ASP A 244 -10.61 -26.69 -5.41
N GLN A 245 -10.54 -28.03 -5.27
CA GLN A 245 -10.49 -28.94 -6.43
C GLN A 245 -11.76 -28.84 -7.29
N ALA A 246 -12.94 -28.82 -6.65
CA ALA A 246 -14.21 -28.71 -7.37
C ALA A 246 -14.29 -27.38 -8.15
N VAL A 247 -13.83 -26.29 -7.55
CA VAL A 247 -13.76 -24.96 -8.19
C VAL A 247 -12.80 -24.99 -9.38
N GLU A 248 -11.61 -25.56 -9.24
CA GLU A 248 -10.63 -25.69 -10.34
C GLU A 248 -11.17 -26.53 -11.51
N CYS A 249 -11.87 -27.63 -11.21
CA CYS A 249 -12.58 -28.42 -12.24
C CYS A 249 -13.65 -27.59 -12.95
N LEU A 250 -14.46 -26.80 -12.22
CA LEU A 250 -15.50 -25.97 -12.82
C LEU A 250 -14.94 -24.85 -13.71
N VAL A 251 -13.81 -24.24 -13.31
CA VAL A 251 -13.12 -23.21 -14.11
C VAL A 251 -12.47 -23.83 -15.34
N SER A 252 -11.77 -24.96 -15.20
CA SER A 252 -11.15 -25.65 -16.34
C SER A 252 -12.17 -26.18 -17.34
N TRP A 253 -13.38 -26.52 -16.89
CA TRP A 253 -14.51 -26.85 -17.77
C TRP A 253 -15.15 -25.61 -18.43
N GLY A 254 -14.79 -24.40 -18.03
CA GLY A 254 -15.42 -23.17 -18.48
C GLY A 254 -16.88 -23.05 -18.04
N VAL A 255 -17.27 -23.73 -16.95
CA VAL A 255 -18.59 -23.58 -16.33
C VAL A 255 -18.62 -22.31 -15.49
N LEU A 256 -17.55 -22.05 -14.74
CA LEU A 256 -17.34 -20.81 -13.97
C LEU A 256 -16.18 -20.00 -14.53
N ASP A 257 -16.26 -18.68 -14.38
CA ASP A 257 -15.13 -17.78 -14.59
C ASP A 257 -14.29 -17.64 -13.30
N GLU A 258 -13.07 -17.12 -13.42
CA GLU A 258 -12.15 -16.94 -12.29
C GLU A 258 -12.74 -16.05 -11.19
N GLY A 259 -13.51 -15.01 -11.57
CA GLY A 259 -14.11 -14.09 -10.60
C GLY A 259 -15.19 -14.75 -9.72
N SER A 260 -16.09 -15.53 -10.31
CA SER A 260 -17.12 -16.29 -9.59
C SER A 260 -16.54 -17.45 -8.79
N ALA A 261 -15.45 -18.07 -9.27
CA ALA A 261 -14.67 -19.05 -8.52
C ALA A 261 -14.11 -18.46 -7.21
N ASP A 262 -13.55 -17.25 -7.25
CA ASP A 262 -13.07 -16.55 -6.05
C ASP A 262 -14.17 -16.29 -5.02
N PHE A 263 -15.40 -16.01 -5.47
CA PHE A 263 -16.55 -15.89 -4.56
C PHE A 263 -16.89 -17.25 -3.92
N LEU A 264 -16.88 -18.33 -4.70
CA LEU A 264 -17.19 -19.68 -4.22
C LEU A 264 -16.16 -20.18 -3.21
N CYS A 265 -14.88 -19.77 -3.34
CA CYS A 265 -13.83 -20.05 -2.36
C CYS A 265 -13.97 -19.27 -1.03
N LYS A 266 -14.83 -18.25 -0.97
CA LYS A 266 -15.06 -17.47 0.26
C LYS A 266 -16.17 -18.05 1.14
N VAL A 267 -17.03 -18.91 0.59
CA VAL A 267 -18.11 -19.54 1.36
C VAL A 267 -17.67 -20.88 1.98
N PRO A 268 -18.29 -21.31 3.09
CA PRO A 268 -18.08 -22.63 3.66
C PRO A 268 -18.33 -23.75 2.64
N GLU A 269 -17.58 -24.86 2.74
CA GLU A 269 -17.60 -25.93 1.74
C GLU A 269 -18.99 -26.55 1.53
N HIS A 270 -19.79 -26.70 2.60
CA HIS A 270 -21.13 -27.26 2.49
C HIS A 270 -22.08 -26.36 1.69
N GLU A 271 -21.99 -25.04 1.87
CA GLU A 271 -22.75 -24.05 1.09
C GLU A 271 -22.27 -24.02 -0.36
N ALA A 272 -20.94 -24.01 -0.57
CA ALA A 272 -20.37 -24.08 -1.92
C ALA A 272 -20.91 -25.30 -2.68
N ARG A 273 -20.93 -26.47 -2.03
CA ARG A 273 -21.48 -27.72 -2.58
C ARG A 273 -22.96 -27.60 -2.89
N GLN A 274 -23.76 -27.01 -2.00
CA GLN A 274 -25.19 -26.80 -2.23
C GLN A 274 -25.45 -25.86 -3.42
N ILE A 275 -24.70 -24.75 -3.52
CA ILE A 275 -24.82 -23.80 -4.62
C ILE A 275 -24.47 -24.47 -5.95
N VAL A 276 -23.36 -25.21 -6.02
CA VAL A 276 -22.99 -25.94 -7.22
C VAL A 276 -24.01 -27.04 -7.56
N SER A 277 -24.56 -27.72 -6.55
CA SER A 277 -25.63 -28.72 -6.77
C SER A 277 -26.92 -28.10 -7.29
N SER A 278 -27.13 -26.80 -7.08
CA SER A 278 -28.27 -26.05 -7.63
C SER A 278 -28.05 -25.54 -9.07
N LEU A 279 -26.90 -25.83 -9.69
CA LEU A 279 -26.65 -25.58 -11.11
C LEU A 279 -27.41 -26.58 -11.99
N GLY A 280 -28.72 -26.34 -12.10
CA GLY A 280 -29.62 -27.09 -12.95
C GLY A 280 -29.44 -26.80 -14.45
N PRO A 281 -30.09 -27.59 -15.33
CA PRO A 281 -30.02 -27.42 -16.78
C PRO A 281 -30.56 -26.07 -17.27
N ASP A 282 -31.43 -25.42 -16.47
CA ASP A 282 -32.04 -24.12 -16.82
C ASP A 282 -31.12 -22.91 -16.57
N VAL A 283 -29.96 -23.12 -15.93
CA VAL A 283 -29.03 -22.03 -15.60
C VAL A 283 -28.21 -21.66 -16.84
N ARG A 284 -28.65 -20.62 -17.56
CA ARG A 284 -27.97 -20.12 -18.77
C ARG A 284 -26.57 -19.56 -18.53
N ASN A 285 -26.32 -18.96 -17.37
CA ASN A 285 -25.02 -18.39 -16.99
C ASN A 285 -24.66 -18.83 -15.55
N PRO A 286 -23.85 -19.90 -15.40
CA PRO A 286 -23.49 -20.43 -14.10
C PRO A 286 -22.69 -19.46 -13.23
N SER A 287 -21.73 -18.71 -13.79
CA SER A 287 -20.94 -17.72 -13.05
C SER A 287 -21.81 -16.65 -12.37
N ALA A 288 -22.77 -16.10 -13.13
CA ALA A 288 -23.69 -15.09 -12.62
C ALA A 288 -24.64 -15.66 -11.56
N PHE A 289 -25.09 -16.90 -11.74
CA PHE A 289 -25.93 -17.59 -10.77
C PHE A 289 -25.19 -17.83 -9.46
N VAL A 290 -23.97 -18.38 -9.50
CA VAL A 290 -23.13 -18.62 -8.32
C VAL A 290 -22.86 -17.32 -7.57
N THR A 291 -22.44 -16.27 -8.28
CA THR A 291 -22.18 -14.97 -7.67
C THR A 291 -23.43 -14.38 -7.02
N ARG A 292 -24.59 -14.48 -7.67
CA ARG A 292 -25.87 -14.02 -7.12
C ARG A 292 -26.26 -14.81 -5.87
N LYS A 293 -26.14 -16.14 -5.89
CA LYS A 293 -26.47 -17.00 -4.75
C LYS A 293 -25.55 -16.77 -3.56
N ILE A 294 -24.26 -16.58 -3.78
CA ILE A 294 -23.31 -16.24 -2.72
C ILE A 294 -23.62 -14.87 -2.14
N ARG A 295 -23.93 -13.86 -2.97
CA ARG A 295 -24.37 -12.54 -2.48
C ARG A 295 -25.68 -12.63 -1.69
N GLU A 296 -26.60 -13.50 -2.09
CA GLU A 296 -27.84 -13.76 -1.37
C GLU A 296 -27.56 -14.40 -0.01
N LEU A 297 -26.70 -15.43 0.07
CA LEU A 297 -26.28 -16.04 1.34
C LEU A 297 -25.56 -15.04 2.26
N LEU A 298 -24.65 -14.25 1.71
CA LEU A 298 -23.97 -13.18 2.45
C LEU A 298 -24.92 -12.07 2.89
N ARG A 299 -26.03 -11.86 2.16
CA ARG A 299 -27.07 -10.89 2.51
C ARG A 299 -28.02 -11.43 3.57
N GLU A 300 -28.35 -12.72 3.51
CA GLU A 300 -29.29 -13.37 4.42
C GLU A 300 -28.64 -13.79 5.74
N GLY A 301 -27.31 -13.78 5.81
CA GLY A 301 -26.56 -14.32 6.95
C GLY A 301 -26.76 -15.83 7.06
N PRO A 302 -25.91 -16.55 7.80
CA PRO A 302 -26.08 -17.99 8.00
C PRO A 302 -27.46 -18.27 8.62
N PRO A 303 -28.37 -18.95 7.90
CA PRO A 303 -29.70 -19.21 8.42
C PRO A 303 -29.60 -20.26 9.52
N GLY A 304 -29.61 -19.81 10.78
CA GLY A 304 -29.94 -20.67 11.91
C GLY A 304 -28.79 -21.13 12.82
N LEU A 305 -27.65 -20.42 12.88
CA LEU A 305 -26.69 -20.65 13.98
C LEU A 305 -26.62 -19.56 15.04
N ASP A 306 -27.10 -18.34 14.78
CA ASP A 306 -27.33 -17.33 15.81
C ASP A 306 -28.37 -16.34 15.28
N ALA A 307 -29.66 -16.66 15.43
CA ALA A 307 -30.56 -15.55 15.73
C ALA A 307 -30.14 -15.13 17.13
N PRO A 308 -29.46 -13.98 17.33
CA PRO A 308 -29.21 -13.51 18.68
C PRO A 308 -30.57 -13.51 19.39
N PRO A 309 -30.64 -13.99 20.64
CA PRO A 309 -31.89 -14.00 21.39
C PRO A 309 -32.56 -12.63 21.22
N PRO A 310 -33.89 -12.56 21.01
CA PRO A 310 -34.62 -11.37 20.52
C PRO A 310 -34.63 -10.15 21.47
N GLY A 311 -33.48 -9.73 21.97
CA GLY A 311 -33.32 -8.66 22.96
C GLY A 311 -31.96 -7.96 22.94
N MET A 312 -31.10 -8.14 21.93
CA MET A 312 -29.78 -7.49 21.91
C MET A 312 -29.26 -7.07 20.53
N VAL A 313 -30.14 -6.84 19.54
CA VAL A 313 -29.73 -6.10 18.35
C VAL A 313 -29.74 -4.62 18.69
N ASP A 314 -28.56 -4.02 18.79
CA ASP A 314 -28.41 -2.58 18.98
C ASP A 314 -29.11 -1.87 17.82
N THR A 315 -30.16 -1.11 18.14
CA THR A 315 -30.85 -0.28 17.15
C THR A 315 -30.47 1.17 17.40
N ILE A 316 -30.00 1.85 16.36
CA ILE A 316 -29.57 3.24 16.44
C ILE A 316 -30.60 4.11 15.71
N PRO A 317 -31.39 4.91 16.43
CA PRO A 317 -32.28 5.87 15.80
C PRO A 317 -31.47 7.05 15.23
N PHE A 318 -31.80 7.48 14.01
CA PHE A 318 -31.17 8.64 13.37
C PHE A 318 -32.17 9.32 12.43
N HIS A 319 -31.95 10.58 12.08
CA HIS A 319 -32.82 11.31 11.15
C HIS A 319 -32.17 11.45 9.78
N HIS A 320 -32.97 11.26 8.72
CA HIS A 320 -32.58 11.55 7.35
C HIS A 320 -33.74 12.19 6.59
N ASN A 321 -33.51 13.36 5.97
CA ASN A 321 -34.53 14.13 5.27
C ASN A 321 -35.80 14.41 6.10
N GLY A 322 -35.64 14.61 7.42
CA GLY A 322 -36.73 14.87 8.35
C GLY A 322 -37.52 13.63 8.81
N ALA A 323 -37.21 12.43 8.31
CA ALA A 323 -37.79 11.17 8.79
C ALA A 323 -36.87 10.51 9.82
N LEU A 324 -37.46 9.95 10.89
CA LEU A 324 -36.76 9.11 11.87
C LEU A 324 -36.61 7.70 11.30
N LEU A 325 -35.37 7.25 11.11
CA LEU A 325 -35.01 5.91 10.67
C LEU A 325 -34.32 5.16 11.81
N THR A 326 -34.38 3.84 11.78
CA THR A 326 -33.70 2.96 12.73
C THR A 326 -32.70 2.08 11.99
N LEU A 327 -31.43 2.17 12.37
CA LEU A 327 -30.37 1.32 11.84
C LEU A 327 -30.18 0.12 12.75
N GLN A 328 -30.27 -1.10 12.20
CA GLN A 328 -29.92 -2.31 12.94
C GLN A 328 -28.40 -2.52 12.87
N TRP A 329 -27.75 -2.52 14.03
CA TRP A 329 -26.30 -2.60 14.12
C TRP A 329 -25.83 -4.02 14.40
N PHE A 330 -25.46 -4.74 13.35
CA PHE A 330 -24.87 -6.08 13.46
C PHE A 330 -23.34 -6.04 13.48
N SER A 331 -22.76 -5.27 12.56
CA SER A 331 -21.35 -4.95 12.49
C SER A 331 -21.18 -3.57 11.89
N LYS A 332 -20.02 -2.97 12.14
CA LYS A 332 -19.66 -1.66 11.62
C LYS A 332 -19.71 -1.62 10.09
N GLU A 333 -19.13 -2.61 9.43
CA GLU A 333 -19.04 -2.69 7.96
C GLU A 333 -20.43 -2.81 7.32
N GLN A 334 -21.28 -3.66 7.90
CA GLN A 334 -22.65 -3.87 7.41
C GLN A 334 -23.50 -2.61 7.57
N ALA A 335 -23.46 -2.00 8.76
CA ALA A 335 -24.23 -0.80 9.07
C ALA A 335 -23.85 0.38 8.16
N LEU A 336 -22.55 0.59 7.91
CA LEU A 336 -22.09 1.64 6.98
C LEU A 336 -22.47 1.33 5.53
N GLY A 337 -22.38 0.06 5.12
CA GLY A 337 -22.85 -0.37 3.79
C GLY A 337 -24.36 -0.14 3.59
N ASP A 338 -25.17 -0.34 4.62
CA ASP A 338 -26.61 -0.06 4.61
C ASP A 338 -26.90 1.44 4.48
N LEU A 339 -26.15 2.29 5.17
CA LEU A 339 -26.26 3.74 5.07
C LEU A 339 -25.83 4.28 3.70
N VAL A 340 -24.79 3.71 3.08
CA VAL A 340 -24.38 4.07 1.72
C VAL A 340 -25.42 3.64 0.69
N ARG A 341 -25.92 2.40 0.79
CA ARG A 341 -26.94 1.87 -0.12
C ARG A 341 -28.26 2.62 -0.04
N SER A 342 -28.63 3.09 1.15
CA SER A 342 -29.83 3.92 1.34
C SER A 342 -29.64 5.37 0.89
N GLY A 343 -28.42 5.76 0.47
CA GLY A 343 -28.10 7.13 0.04
C GLY A 343 -28.03 8.13 1.19
N VAL A 344 -27.97 7.65 2.44
CA VAL A 344 -27.79 8.50 3.63
C VAL A 344 -26.36 9.02 3.68
N LEU A 345 -25.39 8.14 3.40
CA LEU A 345 -23.96 8.46 3.34
C LEU A 345 -23.40 8.20 1.93
N ASP A 346 -22.31 8.88 1.59
CA ASP A 346 -21.50 8.54 0.42
C ASP A 346 -20.36 7.58 0.80
N GLU A 347 -19.77 6.92 -0.20
CA GLU A 347 -18.68 5.96 0.01
C GLU A 347 -17.48 6.60 0.74
N GLY A 348 -17.17 7.86 0.42
CA GLY A 348 -16.04 8.57 1.03
C GLY A 348 -16.21 8.80 2.53
N SER A 349 -17.40 9.23 2.97
CA SER A 349 -17.71 9.44 4.40
C SER A 349 -17.81 8.12 5.16
N ALA A 350 -18.30 7.05 4.52
CA ALA A 350 -18.26 5.70 5.09
C ALA A 350 -16.80 5.24 5.33
N ASP A 351 -15.89 5.47 4.38
CA ASP A 351 -14.46 5.17 4.53
C ASP A 351 -13.80 5.97 5.67
N PHE A 352 -14.27 7.19 5.95
CA PHE A 352 -13.83 7.94 7.13
C PHE A 352 -14.32 7.28 8.42
N LEU A 353 -15.59 6.90 8.51
CA LEU A 353 -16.13 6.20 9.68
C LEU A 353 -15.43 4.86 9.92
N MET A 354 -15.02 4.15 8.86
CA MET A 354 -14.25 2.91 8.95
C MET A 354 -12.95 3.06 9.75
N LYS A 355 -12.39 4.26 9.86
CA LYS A 355 -11.15 4.53 10.63
C LYS A 355 -11.38 4.87 12.11
N ALA A 356 -12.60 5.25 12.49
CA ALA A 356 -12.93 5.60 13.87
C ALA A 356 -13.28 4.34 14.70
N PRO A 357 -13.10 4.33 16.04
CA PRO A 357 -13.60 3.27 16.91
C PRO A 357 -15.11 3.03 16.73
N GLU A 358 -15.56 1.79 16.82
CA GLU A 358 -16.95 1.42 16.55
C GLU A 358 -17.96 2.21 17.41
N GLN A 359 -17.66 2.39 18.70
CA GLN A 359 -18.53 3.14 19.61
C GLN A 359 -18.70 4.61 19.16
N GLU A 360 -17.63 5.26 18.71
CA GLU A 360 -17.70 6.63 18.22
C GLU A 360 -18.54 6.71 16.93
N VAL A 361 -18.44 5.71 16.06
CA VAL A 361 -19.27 5.65 14.85
C VAL A 361 -20.75 5.54 15.22
N LYS A 362 -21.11 4.70 16.20
CA LYS A 362 -22.47 4.59 16.72
C LYS A 362 -22.96 5.95 17.24
N ASP A 363 -22.16 6.64 18.03
CA ASP A 363 -22.50 7.94 18.61
C ASP A 363 -22.65 9.03 17.53
N ILE A 364 -21.78 9.05 16.52
CA ILE A 364 -21.85 9.99 15.39
C ILE A 364 -23.15 9.77 14.60
N ILE A 365 -23.50 8.51 14.31
CA ILE A 365 -24.73 8.19 13.56
C ILE A 365 -25.97 8.53 14.40
N ALA A 366 -25.96 8.22 15.69
CA ALA A 366 -27.02 8.61 16.62
C ALA A 366 -27.19 10.14 16.72
N SER A 367 -26.11 10.90 16.48
CA SER A 367 -26.13 12.37 16.49
C SER A 367 -26.64 13.01 15.18
N LEU A 368 -27.03 12.22 14.17
CA LEU A 368 -27.71 12.74 12.98
C LEU A 368 -29.13 13.18 13.32
N GLY A 369 -29.25 14.45 13.70
CA GLY A 369 -30.52 15.11 14.01
C GLY A 369 -31.31 15.54 12.76
N PRO A 370 -32.61 15.89 12.93
CA PRO A 370 -33.48 16.33 11.83
C PRO A 370 -32.97 17.61 11.12
N GLU A 371 -32.09 18.38 11.75
CA GLU A 371 -31.45 19.57 11.20
C GLU A 371 -30.32 19.29 10.21
N VAL A 372 -29.80 18.05 10.17
CA VAL A 372 -28.66 17.68 9.33
C VAL A 372 -29.12 17.50 7.88
N ARG A 373 -28.89 18.51 7.04
CA ARG A 373 -29.24 18.49 5.61
C ARG A 373 -28.32 17.61 4.75
N ASN A 374 -27.06 17.44 5.17
CA ASN A 374 -26.07 16.63 4.45
C ASN A 374 -25.35 15.73 5.47
N PRO A 375 -25.81 14.47 5.63
CA PRO A 375 -25.24 13.53 6.59
C PRO A 375 -23.76 13.22 6.32
N SER A 376 -23.35 13.01 5.06
CA SER A 376 -21.96 12.70 4.69
C SER A 376 -20.98 13.79 5.14
N ALA A 377 -21.33 15.06 4.95
CA ALA A 377 -20.52 16.20 5.36
C ALA A 377 -20.43 16.32 6.89
N PHE A 378 -21.57 16.12 7.58
CA PHE A 378 -21.62 16.13 9.04
C PHE A 378 -20.76 15.04 9.66
N VAL A 379 -20.91 13.80 9.18
CA VAL A 379 -20.13 12.64 9.60
C VAL A 379 -18.62 12.88 9.40
N THR A 380 -18.23 13.34 8.21
CA THR A 380 -16.81 13.60 7.90
C THR A 380 -16.22 14.67 8.83
N ARG A 381 -16.99 15.73 9.12
CA ARG A 381 -16.59 16.75 10.09
C ARG A 381 -16.43 16.17 11.49
N LYS A 382 -17.38 15.37 11.97
CA LYS A 382 -17.33 14.75 13.31
C LYS A 382 -16.17 13.79 13.47
N VAL A 383 -15.92 12.93 12.49
CA VAL A 383 -14.77 12.03 12.48
C VAL A 383 -13.45 12.81 12.48
N ARG A 384 -13.39 13.92 11.73
CA ARG A 384 -12.21 14.80 11.72
C ARG A 384 -12.00 15.51 13.06
N GLU A 385 -13.08 15.93 13.73
CA GLU A 385 -13.02 16.50 15.09
C GLU A 385 -12.45 15.47 16.10
N LEU A 386 -12.83 14.20 15.99
CA LEU A 386 -12.37 13.12 16.87
C LEU A 386 -10.91 12.70 16.58
N LEU A 387 -10.56 12.49 15.31
CA LEU A 387 -9.20 12.10 14.92
C LEU A 387 -8.19 13.26 15.00
N GLY A 388 -8.68 14.50 14.99
CA GLY A 388 -7.88 15.72 14.82
C GLY A 388 -7.61 16.53 16.08
N GLY A 389 -8.07 16.10 17.26
CA GLY A 389 -7.64 16.65 18.56
C GLY A 389 -7.41 18.17 18.64
N GLY A 390 -8.50 18.97 18.68
CA GLY A 390 -8.49 20.24 19.42
C GLY A 390 -7.97 21.50 18.72
N GLY A 391 -8.23 21.70 17.43
CA GLY A 391 -8.23 23.06 16.86
C GLY A 391 -9.56 23.77 17.19
N PRO A 392 -9.57 25.00 17.75
CA PRO A 392 -10.82 25.67 18.12
C PRO A 392 -11.72 25.86 16.89
N PRO A 393 -13.06 25.69 17.04
CA PRO A 393 -13.98 25.89 15.93
C PRO A 393 -13.87 27.33 15.42
N PRO A 394 -13.91 27.57 14.09
CA PRO A 394 -14.00 28.92 13.57
C PRO A 394 -15.28 29.54 14.13
N GLN A 395 -15.10 30.61 14.90
CA GLN A 395 -16.17 31.37 15.54
C GLN A 395 -17.18 31.77 14.45
N GLU A 396 -18.43 31.33 14.61
CA GLU A 396 -19.53 31.73 13.73
C GLU A 396 -19.67 33.25 13.79
N LEU A 397 -19.23 33.94 12.75
CA LEU A 397 -19.54 35.36 12.55
C LEU A 397 -21.05 35.51 12.35
N PRO A 398 -21.66 36.55 12.92
CA PRO A 398 -23.10 36.69 12.96
C PRO A 398 -23.65 36.86 11.54
N ARG A 399 -24.61 35.98 11.20
CA ARG A 399 -25.45 36.11 10.00
C ARG A 399 -26.26 37.41 10.10
N GLY A 400 -25.74 38.46 9.48
CA GLY A 400 -26.49 39.68 9.15
C GLY A 400 -27.36 39.45 7.93
N ALA A 401 -28.66 39.71 8.10
CA ALA A 401 -29.64 39.80 7.03
C ALA A 401 -29.44 41.04 6.15
N GLY A 402 -29.85 40.95 4.89
CA GLY A 402 -29.88 42.04 3.89
C GLY A 402 -28.88 41.76 2.77
N GLY A 403 -29.24 41.65 1.50
CA GLY A 403 -30.24 42.40 0.76
C GLY A 403 -29.52 43.49 -0.07
N GLY A 404 -29.59 43.40 -1.39
CA GLY A 404 -29.26 44.51 -2.30
C GLY A 404 -27.92 44.40 -3.01
N GLY A 405 -27.97 44.42 -4.34
CA GLY A 405 -26.80 44.41 -5.21
C GLY A 405 -26.07 45.76 -5.29
N GLY A 406 -24.95 45.73 -6.00
CA GLY A 406 -24.15 46.91 -6.31
C GLY A 406 -22.74 46.49 -6.68
N GLY A 407 -22.48 46.38 -7.98
CA GLY A 407 -21.14 46.12 -8.51
C GLY A 407 -20.15 47.18 -8.04
N GLY A 408 -19.04 46.71 -7.48
CA GLY A 408 -17.86 47.48 -7.13
C GLY A 408 -16.78 46.47 -6.82
N GLY A 409 -15.58 46.64 -7.39
CA GLY A 409 -14.52 45.63 -7.39
C GLY A 409 -14.00 45.33 -5.99
N GLY A 410 -14.72 44.49 -5.25
CA GLY A 410 -14.30 43.91 -3.99
C GLY A 410 -13.39 42.74 -4.30
N GLY A 411 -12.16 42.80 -3.80
CA GLY A 411 -11.21 41.69 -3.86
C GLY A 411 -11.89 40.40 -3.39
N GLN A 412 -11.84 39.37 -4.22
CA GLN A 412 -12.45 38.09 -3.92
C GLN A 412 -11.54 37.35 -2.93
N THR A 413 -12.03 37.04 -1.73
CA THR A 413 -11.27 36.24 -0.77
C THR A 413 -11.47 34.76 -1.08
N LEU A 414 -10.37 34.05 -1.37
CA LEU A 414 -10.34 32.59 -1.56
C LEU A 414 -9.87 31.92 -0.26
N VAL A 415 -10.47 30.78 0.10
CA VAL A 415 -10.04 29.99 1.26
C VAL A 415 -9.23 28.80 0.75
N ILE A 416 -7.97 28.72 1.17
CA ILE A 416 -7.01 27.71 0.71
C ILE A 416 -6.58 26.88 1.90
N HIS A 417 -6.54 25.56 1.74
CA HIS A 417 -6.12 24.66 2.81
C HIS A 417 -4.67 24.20 2.59
N HIS A 418 -3.81 24.48 3.56
CA HIS A 418 -2.41 24.04 3.54
C HIS A 418 -1.98 23.55 4.92
N SER A 419 -1.37 22.36 4.98
CA SER A 419 -0.90 21.75 6.24
C SER A 419 -1.97 21.68 7.34
N GLY A 420 -3.24 21.50 6.95
CA GLY A 420 -4.38 21.43 7.88
C GLY A 420 -4.94 22.77 8.34
N ALA A 421 -4.33 23.91 7.99
CA ALA A 421 -4.84 25.25 8.25
C ALA A 421 -5.62 25.81 7.06
N ALA A 422 -6.70 26.55 7.33
CA ALA A 422 -7.40 27.35 6.32
C ALA A 422 -6.78 28.75 6.28
N LEU A 423 -6.29 29.16 5.11
CA LEU A 423 -5.68 30.46 4.84
C LEU A 423 -6.62 31.26 3.95
N ALA A 424 -6.93 32.49 4.35
CA ALA A 424 -7.72 33.42 3.53
C ALA A 424 -6.78 34.22 2.62
N LEU A 425 -6.89 34.00 1.31
CA LEU A 425 -6.14 34.69 0.27
C LEU A 425 -7.01 35.77 -0.38
N GLU A 426 -6.64 37.04 -0.22
CA GLU A 426 -7.33 38.14 -0.89
C GLU A 426 -6.82 38.30 -2.32
N TRP A 427 -7.66 37.94 -3.29
CA TRP A 427 -7.30 37.98 -4.70
C TRP A 427 -7.48 39.38 -5.29
N HIS A 428 -6.35 40.06 -5.52
CA HIS A 428 -6.29 41.37 -6.17
C HIS A 428 -5.73 41.29 -7.59
N SER A 429 -4.70 40.47 -7.81
CA SER A 429 -4.13 40.12 -9.11
C SER A 429 -3.50 38.72 -9.04
N ALA A 430 -3.33 38.07 -10.19
CA ALA A 430 -2.66 36.76 -10.25
C ALA A 430 -1.25 36.81 -9.66
N GLU A 431 -0.43 37.82 -10.03
CA GLU A 431 0.94 37.94 -9.55
C GLU A 431 1.02 38.11 -8.02
N GLN A 432 0.14 38.93 -7.42
CA GLN A 432 0.11 39.12 -5.98
C GLN A 432 -0.32 37.83 -5.27
N ALA A 433 -1.36 37.17 -5.77
CA ALA A 433 -1.87 35.92 -5.21
C ALA A 433 -0.82 34.81 -5.26
N ILE A 434 -0.15 34.65 -6.40
CA ILE A 434 0.92 33.66 -6.62
C ILE A 434 2.11 33.96 -5.70
N GLY A 435 2.52 35.22 -5.59
CA GLY A 435 3.59 35.64 -4.68
C GLY A 435 3.28 35.37 -3.20
N GLN A 436 2.03 35.62 -2.77
CA GLN A 436 1.59 35.28 -1.41
C GLN A 436 1.59 33.78 -1.16
N LEU A 437 1.14 32.96 -2.12
CA LEU A 437 1.14 31.50 -1.99
C LEU A 437 2.54 30.90 -1.92
N ALA A 438 3.48 31.45 -2.70
CA ALA A 438 4.89 31.08 -2.61
C ALA A 438 5.50 31.50 -1.26
N ALA A 439 5.20 32.72 -0.80
CA ALA A 439 5.68 33.22 0.50
C ALA A 439 5.14 32.42 1.70
N TRP A 440 3.92 31.87 1.60
CA TRP A 440 3.36 30.97 2.60
C TRP A 440 3.90 29.53 2.53
N GLY A 441 4.72 29.21 1.52
CA GLY A 441 5.20 27.86 1.26
C GLY A 441 4.10 26.89 0.82
N VAL A 442 2.97 27.41 0.32
CA VAL A 442 1.88 26.58 -0.26
C VAL A 442 2.30 26.07 -1.63
N LEU A 443 2.95 26.92 -2.42
CA LEU A 443 3.52 26.60 -3.72
C LEU A 443 5.03 26.76 -3.67
N ASP A 444 5.76 25.87 -4.34
CA ASP A 444 7.17 26.08 -4.64
C ASP A 444 7.35 27.08 -5.80
N GLU A 445 8.57 27.62 -5.94
CA GLU A 445 8.89 28.62 -6.96
C GLU A 445 8.57 28.16 -8.38
N GLY A 446 8.79 26.87 -8.69
CA GLY A 446 8.52 26.30 -10.01
C GLY A 446 7.03 26.23 -10.33
N SER A 447 6.22 25.77 -9.37
CA SER A 447 4.76 25.74 -9.50
C SER A 447 4.15 27.14 -9.54
N ALA A 448 4.69 28.09 -8.78
CA ALA A 448 4.29 29.49 -8.81
C ALA A 448 4.57 30.11 -10.19
N GLU A 449 5.77 29.91 -10.75
CA GLU A 449 6.12 30.37 -12.09
C GLU A 449 5.25 29.73 -13.17
N PHE A 450 4.91 28.43 -13.02
CA PHE A 450 3.98 27.75 -13.92
C PHE A 450 2.58 28.33 -13.87
N LEU A 451 2.06 28.63 -12.68
CA LEU A 451 0.75 29.25 -12.51
C LEU A 451 0.69 30.67 -13.10
N GLY A 452 1.81 31.39 -13.11
CA GLY A 452 1.92 32.70 -13.77
C GLY A 452 1.83 32.65 -15.31
N LYS A 453 1.95 31.47 -15.94
CA LYS A 453 1.89 31.31 -17.40
C LYS A 453 0.47 31.15 -17.95
N VAL A 454 -0.53 30.97 -17.09
CA VAL A 454 -1.94 30.84 -17.51
C VAL A 454 -2.70 32.15 -17.28
N PRO A 455 -3.80 32.41 -18.04
CA PRO A 455 -4.64 33.59 -17.81
C PRO A 455 -5.14 33.67 -16.37
N GLU A 456 -5.33 34.89 -15.86
CA GLU A 456 -5.70 35.13 -14.45
C GLU A 456 -6.98 34.37 -14.04
N GLU A 457 -7.98 34.29 -14.92
CA GLU A 457 -9.23 33.57 -14.65
C GLU A 457 -8.98 32.07 -14.40
N VAL A 458 -8.11 31.47 -15.20
CA VAL A 458 -7.70 30.06 -15.08
C VAL A 458 -6.84 29.87 -13.83
N ALA A 459 -5.91 30.79 -13.55
CA ALA A 459 -5.10 30.74 -12.34
C ALA A 459 -5.99 30.79 -11.08
N ARG A 460 -7.00 31.66 -11.09
CA ARG A 460 -7.96 31.81 -9.99
C ARG A 460 -8.79 30.54 -9.78
N ASP A 461 -9.27 29.92 -10.86
CA ASP A 461 -10.03 28.66 -10.79
C ASP A 461 -9.17 27.50 -10.29
N ILE A 462 -7.91 27.43 -10.71
CA ILE A 462 -6.97 26.42 -10.21
C ILE A 462 -6.73 26.62 -8.72
N VAL A 463 -6.52 27.85 -8.26
CA VAL A 463 -6.30 28.15 -6.83
C VAL A 463 -7.56 27.94 -5.99
N SER A 464 -8.75 28.27 -6.51
CA SER A 464 -10.02 28.02 -5.81
C SER A 464 -10.30 26.52 -5.63
N SER A 465 -9.73 25.68 -6.51
CA SER A 465 -9.80 24.21 -6.41
C SER A 465 -8.79 23.58 -5.44
N LEU A 466 -7.97 24.38 -4.72
CA LEU A 466 -7.09 23.91 -3.66
C LEU A 466 -7.88 23.61 -2.37
N GLY A 467 -8.63 22.51 -2.39
CA GLY A 467 -9.37 22.00 -1.24
C GLY A 467 -8.51 21.29 -0.19
N PRO A 468 -9.10 20.98 0.98
CA PRO A 468 -8.41 20.29 2.08
C PRO A 468 -7.92 18.87 1.74
N GLU A 469 -8.39 18.27 0.66
CA GLU A 469 -7.97 16.99 0.12
C GLU A 469 -6.59 17.04 -0.59
N VAL A 470 -6.13 18.22 -0.99
CA VAL A 470 -4.89 18.38 -1.74
C VAL A 470 -3.68 18.29 -0.80
N ARG A 471 -3.04 17.11 -0.77
CA ARG A 471 -1.85 16.86 0.07
C ARG A 471 -0.59 17.59 -0.37
N ASN A 472 -0.45 17.85 -1.68
CA ASN A 472 0.70 18.54 -2.26
C ASN A 472 0.17 19.60 -3.25
N PRO A 473 0.01 20.86 -2.82
CA PRO A 473 -0.56 21.91 -3.64
C PRO A 473 0.28 22.22 -4.88
N SER A 474 1.62 22.27 -4.78
CA SER A 474 2.51 22.48 -5.92
C SER A 474 2.26 21.48 -7.05
N ALA A 475 2.26 20.19 -6.73
CA ALA A 475 2.06 19.13 -7.72
C ALA A 475 0.67 19.19 -8.36
N PHE A 476 -0.35 19.52 -7.56
CA PHE A 476 -1.72 19.70 -8.05
C PHE A 476 -1.82 20.88 -9.02
N VAL A 477 -1.30 22.05 -8.63
CA VAL A 477 -1.29 23.26 -9.46
C VAL A 477 -0.55 23.00 -10.77
N THR A 478 0.65 22.42 -10.73
CA THR A 478 1.42 22.08 -11.95
C THR A 478 0.64 21.17 -12.88
N ARG A 479 -0.05 20.15 -12.35
CA ARG A 479 -0.87 19.23 -13.16
C ARG A 479 -2.06 19.95 -13.80
N LYS A 480 -2.77 20.79 -13.05
CA LYS A 480 -3.93 21.55 -13.53
C LYS A 480 -3.53 22.60 -14.58
N VAL A 481 -2.45 23.34 -14.34
CA VAL A 481 -1.87 24.28 -15.30
C VAL A 481 -1.48 23.55 -16.59
N LYS A 482 -0.81 22.40 -16.50
CA LYS A 482 -0.44 21.61 -17.68
C LYS A 482 -1.66 21.12 -18.45
N ALA A 483 -2.72 20.70 -17.76
CA ALA A 483 -3.97 20.30 -18.39
C ALA A 483 -4.67 21.49 -19.09
N ALA A 484 -4.69 22.66 -18.46
CA ALA A 484 -5.27 23.88 -19.05
C ALA A 484 -4.52 24.30 -20.32
N LEU A 485 -3.19 24.32 -20.27
CA LEU A 485 -2.34 24.64 -21.43
C LEU A 485 -2.50 23.60 -22.56
N GLN A 486 -2.67 22.32 -22.23
CA GLN A 486 -2.96 21.28 -23.22
C GLN A 486 -4.36 21.45 -23.82
N SER A 487 -5.36 21.78 -23.01
CA SER A 487 -6.74 21.99 -23.48
C SER A 487 -6.89 23.23 -24.36
N GLU A 488 -6.08 24.27 -24.16
CA GLU A 488 -6.06 25.44 -25.05
C GLU A 488 -5.29 25.18 -26.36
N ALA A 489 -4.29 24.28 -26.34
CA ALA A 489 -3.54 23.90 -27.53
C ALA A 489 -4.38 23.07 -28.51
N SER A 490 -5.29 22.22 -28.01
CA SER A 490 -6.15 21.35 -28.84
C SER A 490 -7.09 22.08 -29.82
N PRO A 491 -7.89 23.09 -29.42
CA PRO A 491 -8.79 23.78 -30.34
C PRO A 491 -8.06 24.64 -31.37
N ARG A 492 -6.92 25.25 -31.02
CA ARG A 492 -6.12 26.02 -32.00
C ARG A 492 -5.49 25.15 -33.07
N LEU A 493 -5.06 23.93 -32.72
CA LEU A 493 -4.58 22.94 -33.69
C LEU A 493 -5.73 22.36 -34.54
N ALA A 494 -6.91 22.17 -33.95
CA ALA A 494 -8.10 21.75 -34.70
C ALA A 494 -8.62 22.84 -35.65
N GLU A 495 -8.54 24.12 -35.26
CA GLU A 495 -8.92 25.26 -36.09
C GLU A 495 -7.88 25.55 -37.19
N GLN A 496 -6.58 25.39 -36.91
CA GLN A 496 -5.53 25.39 -37.94
C GLN A 496 -5.65 24.21 -38.92
N ALA A 497 -5.99 23.01 -38.44
CA ALA A 497 -6.25 21.85 -39.29
C ALA A 497 -7.54 22.01 -40.11
N SER A 498 -8.57 22.66 -39.54
CA SER A 498 -9.81 23.00 -40.25
C SER A 498 -9.59 24.03 -41.34
N MET A 499 -8.75 25.06 -41.09
CA MET A 499 -8.35 26.02 -42.12
C MET A 499 -7.44 25.41 -43.20
N ALA A 500 -6.63 24.40 -42.87
CA ALA A 500 -5.86 23.65 -43.85
C ALA A 500 -6.74 22.75 -44.74
N ASN A 501 -7.82 22.17 -44.19
CA ASN A 501 -8.72 21.28 -44.93
C ASN A 501 -9.72 22.01 -45.85
N PHE A 502 -9.95 23.32 -45.70
CA PHE A 502 -10.88 24.06 -46.56
C PHE A 502 -10.27 24.52 -47.91
N ARG A 503 -8.98 24.22 -48.16
CA ARG A 503 -8.28 24.62 -49.40
C ARG A 503 -7.82 23.49 -50.32
N GLY A 504 -8.24 22.25 -50.06
CA GLY A 504 -7.76 21.07 -50.79
C GLY A 504 -8.85 20.08 -51.16
N ALA A 505 -9.90 20.52 -51.87
CA ALA A 505 -10.83 19.62 -52.54
C ALA A 505 -10.59 19.70 -54.06
N HIS A 506 -9.45 19.19 -54.52
CA HIS A 506 -9.22 18.88 -55.94
C HIS A 506 -8.19 17.75 -56.06
N GLU A 507 -8.63 16.65 -56.68
CA GLU A 507 -7.85 15.55 -57.27
C GLU A 507 -6.94 14.74 -56.34
N ALA A 508 -7.37 13.51 -56.05
CA ALA A 508 -6.57 12.48 -55.40
C ALA A 508 -5.42 12.03 -56.32
N PRO A 509 -4.14 12.22 -55.93
CA PRO A 509 -3.00 11.62 -56.63
C PRO A 509 -2.84 10.17 -56.18
N ALA A 510 -2.64 9.26 -57.14
CA ALA A 510 -2.59 7.82 -56.97
C ALA A 510 -1.26 7.27 -56.36
N ASP A 511 -0.50 8.11 -55.64
CA ASP A 511 0.80 7.76 -55.06
C ASP A 511 0.84 8.14 -53.57
N GLU A 512 -0.12 7.65 -52.77
CA GLU A 512 -0.02 7.75 -51.30
C GLU A 512 1.07 6.80 -50.82
N GLU A 513 2.23 7.35 -50.44
CA GLU A 513 3.27 6.58 -49.76
C GLU A 513 2.69 5.86 -48.53
N PRO A 514 3.06 4.59 -48.30
CA PRO A 514 2.52 3.80 -47.20
C PRO A 514 2.80 4.51 -45.87
N TYR A 515 1.71 4.87 -45.19
CA TYR A 515 1.74 5.55 -43.91
C TYR A 515 2.55 4.73 -42.88
N ALA A 516 3.79 5.14 -42.59
CA ALA A 516 4.63 4.49 -41.60
C ALA A 516 4.50 5.16 -40.22
N VAL A 517 4.36 4.35 -39.17
CA VAL A 517 4.39 4.81 -37.77
C VAL A 517 5.80 4.65 -37.24
N THR A 518 6.37 5.74 -36.71
CA THR A 518 7.66 5.69 -36.02
C THR A 518 7.46 5.29 -34.56
N ILE A 519 8.18 4.27 -34.09
CA ILE A 519 8.24 3.88 -32.68
C ILE A 519 9.68 3.76 -32.19
N TYR A 520 9.87 3.76 -30.87
CA TYR A 520 11.18 3.52 -30.25
C TYR A 520 11.17 2.24 -29.41
N HIS A 521 12.12 1.35 -29.66
CA HIS A 521 12.30 0.12 -28.89
C HIS A 521 13.79 -0.18 -28.72
N ASN A 522 14.23 -0.41 -27.49
CA ASN A 522 15.64 -0.67 -27.14
C ASN A 522 16.61 0.38 -27.68
N GLY A 523 16.20 1.66 -27.69
CA GLY A 523 17.02 2.78 -28.18
C GLY A 523 17.10 2.90 -29.71
N ALA A 524 16.47 1.99 -30.46
CA ALA A 524 16.38 2.08 -31.92
C ALA A 524 15.04 2.71 -32.34
N ARG A 525 15.10 3.56 -33.38
CA ARG A 525 13.92 4.11 -34.06
C ARG A 525 13.50 3.11 -35.15
N LEU A 526 12.29 2.58 -35.03
CA LEU A 526 11.72 1.62 -35.99
C LEU A 526 10.56 2.28 -36.73
N ALA A 527 10.52 2.14 -38.05
CA ALA A 527 9.41 2.58 -38.88
C ALA A 527 8.56 1.36 -39.21
N VAL A 528 7.32 1.34 -38.73
CA VAL A 528 6.38 0.23 -38.90
C VAL A 528 5.37 0.64 -39.97
N PRO A 529 5.33 -0.04 -41.13
CA PRO A 529 4.39 0.31 -42.19
C PRO A 529 2.96 -0.07 -41.77
N TRP A 530 2.04 0.89 -41.82
CA TRP A 530 0.67 0.71 -41.32
C TRP A 530 -0.32 0.54 -42.47
N HIS A 531 -0.30 -0.62 -43.13
CA HIS A 531 -1.25 -0.94 -44.21
C HIS A 531 -2.62 -1.37 -43.67
N SER A 532 -2.62 -2.13 -42.57
CA SER A 532 -3.80 -2.49 -41.79
C SER A 532 -3.41 -2.69 -40.34
N GLN A 533 -4.33 -2.40 -39.42
CA GLN A 533 -4.14 -2.63 -37.99
C GLN A 533 -3.65 -4.05 -37.67
N LEU A 534 -4.26 -5.09 -38.24
CA LEU A 534 -3.92 -6.48 -37.93
C LEU A 534 -2.48 -6.81 -38.38
N GLN A 535 -2.10 -6.43 -39.59
CA GLN A 535 -0.76 -6.66 -40.13
C GLN A 535 0.31 -5.91 -39.34
N ALA A 536 0.07 -4.64 -38.98
CA ALA A 536 1.01 -3.86 -38.18
C ALA A 536 1.19 -4.47 -36.78
N LEU A 537 0.11 -4.96 -36.15
CA LEU A 537 0.18 -5.61 -34.84
C LEU A 537 0.91 -6.96 -34.91
N GLU A 538 0.67 -7.76 -35.95
CA GLU A 538 1.41 -9.01 -36.19
C GLU A 538 2.91 -8.76 -36.37
N GLU A 539 3.28 -7.72 -37.12
CA GLU A 539 4.69 -7.33 -37.30
C GLU A 539 5.33 -6.89 -35.97
N LEU A 540 4.63 -6.10 -35.15
CA LEU A 540 5.10 -5.69 -33.83
C LEU A 540 5.29 -6.87 -32.86
N VAL A 541 4.42 -7.88 -32.93
CA VAL A 541 4.55 -9.12 -32.15
C VAL A 541 5.70 -9.98 -32.67
N ALA A 542 5.84 -10.12 -33.99
CA ALA A 542 6.92 -10.86 -34.62
C ALA A 542 8.30 -10.26 -34.28
N GLN A 543 8.40 -8.93 -34.21
CA GLN A 543 9.59 -8.21 -33.78
C GLN A 543 9.80 -8.21 -32.25
N LYS A 544 8.91 -8.87 -31.47
CA LYS A 544 8.91 -8.93 -30.00
C LYS A 544 8.89 -7.55 -29.32
N ILE A 545 8.25 -6.58 -29.97
CA ILE A 545 8.03 -5.24 -29.40
C ILE A 545 6.78 -5.26 -28.52
N LEU A 546 5.72 -5.93 -29.02
CA LEU A 546 4.49 -6.20 -28.28
C LEU A 546 4.36 -7.68 -27.97
N ASP A 547 3.76 -8.01 -26.83
CA ASP A 547 3.30 -9.36 -26.54
C ASP A 547 1.94 -9.61 -27.21
N GLN A 548 1.56 -10.88 -27.40
CA GLN A 548 0.31 -11.24 -28.05
C GLN A 548 -0.90 -10.61 -27.34
N ARG A 549 -0.87 -10.58 -26.00
CA ARG A 549 -1.98 -10.07 -25.19
C ARG A 549 -2.23 -8.58 -25.43
N SER A 550 -1.18 -7.76 -25.48
CA SER A 550 -1.29 -6.32 -25.75
C SER A 550 -1.72 -6.05 -27.19
N ALA A 551 -1.28 -6.86 -28.16
CA ALA A 551 -1.77 -6.82 -29.53
C ALA A 551 -3.28 -7.15 -29.61
N ASP A 552 -3.74 -8.19 -28.92
CA ASP A 552 -5.17 -8.55 -28.85
C ASP A 552 -6.03 -7.44 -28.20
N PHE A 553 -5.46 -6.68 -27.26
CA PHE A 553 -6.11 -5.48 -26.70
C PHE A 553 -6.23 -4.37 -27.74
N LEU A 554 -5.15 -4.07 -28.46
CA LEU A 554 -5.16 -3.06 -29.52
C LEU A 554 -6.11 -3.43 -30.66
N ALA A 555 -6.20 -4.70 -31.04
CA ALA A 555 -7.08 -5.19 -32.10
C ALA A 555 -8.58 -4.93 -31.83
N LYS A 556 -8.98 -4.68 -30.57
CA LYS A 556 -10.35 -4.36 -30.18
C LYS A 556 -10.67 -2.87 -30.25
N LEU A 557 -9.65 -2.01 -30.40
CA LEU A 557 -9.82 -0.57 -30.50
C LEU A 557 -10.01 -0.15 -31.96
N PRO A 558 -10.69 0.99 -32.24
CA PRO A 558 -10.71 1.57 -33.58
C PRO A 558 -9.29 1.77 -34.12
N GLU A 559 -9.09 1.54 -35.42
CA GLU A 559 -7.77 1.54 -36.06
C GLU A 559 -6.98 2.82 -35.80
N GLN A 560 -7.62 3.98 -35.93
CA GLN A 560 -6.98 5.27 -35.66
C GLN A 560 -6.46 5.37 -34.22
N THR A 561 -7.26 4.91 -33.25
CA THR A 561 -6.89 4.92 -31.83
C THR A 561 -5.74 3.96 -31.54
N ALA A 562 -5.78 2.75 -32.12
CA ALA A 562 -4.68 1.79 -31.97
C ALA A 562 -3.37 2.35 -32.56
N ARG A 563 -3.47 3.00 -33.72
CA ARG A 563 -2.35 3.66 -34.39
C ARG A 563 -1.76 4.79 -33.54
N ASP A 564 -2.59 5.65 -32.98
CA ASP A 564 -2.16 6.77 -32.13
C ASP A 564 -1.45 6.27 -30.86
N ILE A 565 -1.97 5.20 -30.24
CA ILE A 565 -1.33 4.56 -29.08
C ILE A 565 0.05 4.02 -29.46
N VAL A 566 0.17 3.31 -30.58
CA VAL A 566 1.47 2.79 -31.04
C VAL A 566 2.44 3.92 -31.37
N ALA A 567 1.98 4.98 -32.04
CA ALA A 567 2.80 6.17 -32.35
C ALA A 567 3.29 6.91 -31.10
N SER A 568 2.60 6.77 -29.98
CA SER A 568 2.99 7.37 -28.69
C SER A 568 4.09 6.60 -27.94
N ILE A 569 4.56 5.47 -28.47
CA ILE A 569 5.70 4.71 -27.91
C ILE A 569 7.00 5.50 -28.17
N GLY A 570 7.29 6.42 -27.25
CA GLY A 570 8.49 7.25 -27.25
C GLY A 570 9.76 6.54 -26.74
N PRO A 571 10.93 7.19 -26.86
CA PRO A 571 12.23 6.62 -26.45
C PRO A 571 12.34 6.28 -24.96
N ASP A 572 11.51 6.88 -24.11
CA ASP A 572 11.50 6.64 -22.67
C ASP A 572 10.71 5.38 -22.25
N VAL A 573 10.00 4.75 -23.19
CA VAL A 573 9.15 3.58 -22.90
C VAL A 573 9.99 2.30 -22.84
N ARG A 574 10.28 1.85 -21.61
CA ARG A 574 11.07 0.62 -21.38
C ARG A 574 10.36 -0.68 -21.72
N ASN A 575 9.03 -0.70 -21.63
CA ASN A 575 8.21 -1.88 -21.92
C ASN A 575 6.99 -1.44 -22.74
N PRO A 576 7.05 -1.55 -24.08
CA PRO A 576 5.97 -1.13 -24.96
C PRO A 576 4.66 -1.88 -24.70
N SER A 577 4.69 -3.18 -24.41
CA SER A 577 3.47 -4.00 -24.17
C SER A 577 2.68 -3.50 -22.95
N ALA A 578 3.38 -3.20 -21.86
CA ALA A 578 2.77 -2.65 -20.65
C ALA A 578 2.22 -1.23 -20.86
N PHE A 579 2.95 -0.39 -21.60
CA PHE A 579 2.52 0.97 -21.94
C PHE A 579 1.23 0.96 -22.76
N VAL A 580 1.21 0.20 -23.85
CA VAL A 580 0.04 0.04 -24.73
C VAL A 580 -1.17 -0.48 -23.96
N THR A 581 -0.99 -1.50 -23.12
CA THR A 581 -2.10 -2.08 -22.32
C THR A 581 -2.67 -1.05 -21.34
N LYS A 582 -1.81 -0.20 -20.74
CA LYS A 582 -2.24 0.85 -19.83
C LYS A 582 -3.03 1.95 -20.53
N GLU A 583 -2.56 2.43 -21.68
CA GLU A 583 -3.27 3.46 -22.45
C GLU A 583 -4.59 2.91 -23.03
N ALA A 584 -4.60 1.66 -23.52
CA ALA A 584 -5.82 1.00 -23.97
C ALA A 584 -6.88 0.88 -22.85
N ARG A 585 -6.48 0.49 -21.62
CA ARG A 585 -7.39 0.41 -20.47
C ARG A 585 -7.97 1.77 -20.07
N LYS A 586 -7.18 2.84 -20.18
CA LYS A 586 -7.59 4.20 -19.84
C LYS A 586 -8.72 4.71 -20.75
N LEU A 587 -8.85 4.17 -21.95
CA LEU A 587 -9.94 4.50 -22.88
C LEU A 587 -11.20 3.64 -22.65
N GLN A 588 -11.09 2.52 -21.91
CA GLN A 588 -12.21 1.64 -21.58
C GLN A 588 -12.84 1.96 -20.22
N SER A 589 -12.12 2.67 -19.36
CA SER A 589 -12.62 3.27 -18.11
C SER A 589 -13.26 4.62 -18.38
#